data_AF-A0A078A1E6-F1
#
_entry.id   AF-A0A078A1E6-F1
#
_cell.length_a   1.000
_cell.length_b   1.000
_cell.length_c   1.000
_cell.angle_alpha   90.00
_cell.angle_beta   90.00
_cell.angle_gamma   90.00
#
_symmetry.space_group_name_H-M   'P 1'
#
loop_
_entity.id
_entity.type
_entity.pdbx_description
1 polymer ?
#
loop_
_entity_poly.entity_id
_entity_poly.type
_entity_poly.pdbx_seq_one_letter_code
_entity_poly.pdbx_strand_id
1 'polypeptide(L)'
;MEASLQKPTYITVKLVEPESRVFIHLKIVSVTIVSEKKKFDGSVVKQAEAVAGDGTGVVTLIARNEQLDTVVEGATIQVMNALAKVQNKFLKIDIDKWSRVTPSDQVIETVNAENDISKVEYELVDHSNPKGKDDKKGNKGGKGKGGDKKPKE
;
A
#
# COMPACT_ATOMS: atom_id res chain seq x y z
N MET A 1 29.48 -20.64 -9.51
CA MET A 1 28.18 -21.32 -9.31
C MET A 1 27.16 -20.44 -10.01
N GLU A 2 26.52 -20.91 -11.07
CA GLU A 2 25.41 -20.16 -11.66
C GLU A 2 24.26 -20.16 -10.66
N ALA A 3 23.76 -18.97 -10.30
CA ALA A 3 22.59 -18.86 -9.47
C ALA A 3 21.40 -19.38 -10.27
N SER A 4 20.78 -20.48 -9.82
CA SER A 4 19.53 -20.96 -10.42
C SER A 4 18.46 -19.90 -10.19
N LEU A 5 17.97 -19.28 -11.27
CA LEU A 5 16.91 -18.27 -11.20
C LEU A 5 15.62 -18.91 -10.69
N GLN A 6 15.24 -18.56 -9.46
CA GLN A 6 14.00 -19.05 -8.86
C GLN A 6 12.81 -18.39 -9.57
N LYS A 7 11.84 -19.20 -10.00
CA LYS A 7 10.62 -18.68 -10.63
C LYS A 7 9.82 -17.87 -9.60
N PRO A 8 9.17 -16.77 -10.02
CA PRO A 8 8.31 -16.00 -9.13
C PRO A 8 7.12 -16.85 -8.68
N THR A 9 6.77 -16.75 -7.40
CA THR A 9 5.59 -17.40 -6.82
C THR A 9 4.42 -16.43 -6.84
N TYR A 10 3.36 -16.78 -7.56
CA TYR A 10 2.14 -15.98 -7.62
C TYR A 10 1.22 -16.33 -6.46
N ILE A 11 0.62 -15.31 -5.85
CA ILE A 11 -0.37 -15.44 -4.77
C ILE A 11 -1.74 -14.97 -5.24
N THR A 12 -2.79 -15.30 -4.48
CA THR A 12 -4.16 -14.78 -4.67
C THR A 12 -4.42 -13.56 -3.79
N VAL A 13 -5.48 -12.80 -4.05
CA VAL A 13 -5.84 -11.60 -3.27
C VAL A 13 -5.94 -11.90 -1.77
N LYS A 14 -6.53 -13.03 -1.38
CA LYS A 14 -6.66 -13.44 0.02
C LYS A 14 -5.34 -13.54 0.80
N LEU A 15 -4.22 -13.77 0.11
CA LEU A 15 -2.90 -13.97 0.72
C LEU A 15 -2.04 -12.70 0.74
N VAL A 16 -2.58 -11.57 0.32
CA VAL A 16 -1.85 -10.30 0.34
C VAL A 16 -1.70 -9.82 1.79
N GLU A 17 -0.45 -9.68 2.23
CA GLU A 17 -0.11 -9.14 3.53
C GLU A 17 0.42 -7.70 3.43
N PRO A 18 0.13 -6.82 4.41
CA PRO A 18 0.73 -5.50 4.47
C PRO A 18 2.27 -5.53 4.42
N GLU A 19 2.83 -4.50 3.81
CA GLU A 19 4.28 -4.27 3.68
C GLU A 19 5.05 -5.37 2.92
N SER A 20 4.35 -6.25 2.21
CA SER A 20 4.93 -7.31 1.38
C SER A 20 5.08 -6.91 -0.09
N ARG A 21 5.98 -7.59 -0.80
CA ARG A 21 6.08 -7.55 -2.28
C ARG A 21 5.30 -8.72 -2.85
N VAL A 22 4.45 -8.46 -3.84
CA VAL A 22 3.53 -9.46 -4.40
C VAL A 22 3.74 -9.70 -5.89
N PHE A 23 3.52 -10.94 -6.31
CA PHE A 23 3.33 -11.34 -7.70
C PHE A 23 1.90 -11.90 -7.79
N ILE A 24 1.06 -11.33 -8.64
CA ILE A 24 -0.37 -11.64 -8.66
C ILE A 24 -0.97 -11.44 -10.05
N HIS A 25 -2.00 -12.24 -10.37
CA HIS A 25 -2.83 -12.06 -11.55
C HIS A 25 -4.19 -11.51 -11.11
N LEU A 26 -4.68 -10.46 -11.76
CA LEU A 26 -5.89 -9.76 -11.35
C LEU A 26 -6.75 -9.39 -12.56
N LYS A 27 -8.07 -9.46 -12.38
CA LYS A 27 -9.05 -8.89 -13.30
C LYS A 27 -9.44 -7.50 -12.82
N ILE A 28 -9.32 -6.51 -13.71
CA ILE A 28 -9.70 -5.12 -13.41
C ILE A 28 -11.22 -4.99 -13.46
N VAL A 29 -11.80 -4.51 -12.37
CA VAL A 29 -13.23 -4.29 -12.19
C VAL A 29 -13.62 -2.86 -12.53
N SER A 30 -12.80 -1.88 -12.13
CA SER A 30 -13.01 -0.47 -12.45
C SER A 30 -11.72 0.33 -12.32
N VAL A 31 -11.65 1.48 -12.99
CA VAL A 31 -10.50 2.40 -12.94
C VAL A 31 -11.00 3.83 -12.75
N THR A 32 -10.45 4.52 -11.75
CA THR A 32 -10.76 5.93 -11.46
C THR A 32 -9.48 6.76 -11.48
N ILE A 33 -9.39 7.75 -12.38
CA ILE A 33 -8.27 8.70 -12.37
C ILE A 33 -8.40 9.61 -11.15
N VAL A 34 -7.43 9.55 -10.24
CA VAL A 34 -7.43 10.32 -8.98
C VAL A 34 -6.55 11.56 -9.04
N SER A 35 -5.63 11.64 -10.01
CA SER A 35 -4.80 12.82 -10.23
C SER A 35 -4.35 12.87 -11.68
N GLU A 36 -4.48 14.05 -12.29
CA GLU A 36 -3.93 14.36 -13.61
C GLU A 36 -3.28 15.75 -13.53
N LYS A 37 -1.95 15.81 -13.67
CA LYS A 37 -1.17 17.04 -13.50
C LYS A 37 -0.27 17.27 -14.70
N LYS A 38 -0.40 18.44 -15.32
CA LYS A 38 0.48 18.87 -16.40
C LYS A 38 1.78 19.46 -15.81
N LYS A 39 2.92 18.99 -16.30
CA LYS A 39 4.26 19.51 -15.98
C LYS A 39 4.60 20.70 -16.88
N PHE A 40 5.65 21.44 -16.50
CA PHE A 40 6.15 22.58 -17.26
C PHE A 40 6.65 22.20 -18.66
N ASP A 41 7.22 21.00 -18.80
CA ASP A 41 7.66 20.41 -20.08
C ASP A 41 6.50 19.96 -20.99
N GLY A 42 5.25 20.13 -20.54
CA GLY A 42 4.04 19.73 -21.27
C GLY A 42 3.62 18.28 -21.04
N SER A 43 4.45 17.45 -20.40
CA SER A 43 4.09 16.06 -20.07
C SER A 43 2.99 16.02 -18.99
N VAL A 44 2.19 14.95 -18.99
CA VAL A 44 1.09 14.77 -18.05
C VAL A 44 1.40 13.60 -17.14
N VAL A 45 1.38 13.84 -15.82
CA VAL A 45 1.48 12.79 -14.82
C VAL A 45 0.07 12.38 -14.41
N LYS A 46 -0.25 11.11 -14.62
CA LYS A 46 -1.54 10.53 -14.26
C LYS A 46 -1.36 9.50 -13.15
N GLN A 47 -2.32 9.48 -12.23
CA GLN A 47 -2.47 8.42 -11.24
C GLN A 47 -3.92 7.99 -11.20
N ALA A 48 -4.15 6.69 -11.17
CA ALA A 48 -5.46 6.08 -11.02
C ALA A 48 -5.48 5.13 -9.83
N GLU A 49 -6.66 4.99 -9.25
CA GLU A 49 -7.01 3.88 -8.37
C GLU A 49 -7.89 2.91 -9.15
N ALA A 50 -7.54 1.63 -9.15
CA ALA A 50 -8.30 0.60 -9.84
C ALA A 50 -8.75 -0.47 -8.85
N VAL A 51 -10.03 -0.85 -8.89
CA VAL A 51 -10.51 -2.04 -8.18
C VAL A 51 -10.17 -3.25 -9.03
N ALA A 52 -9.46 -4.21 -8.47
CA ALA A 52 -9.07 -5.42 -9.18
C ALA A 52 -9.13 -6.64 -8.26
N GLY A 53 -9.36 -7.82 -8.81
CA GLY A 53 -9.50 -9.00 -7.98
C GLY A 53 -9.40 -10.32 -8.73
N ASP A 54 -9.57 -11.38 -7.95
CA ASP A 54 -9.70 -12.77 -8.39
C ASP A 54 -10.88 -13.43 -7.65
N GLY A 55 -11.05 -14.74 -7.78
CA GLY A 55 -12.11 -15.47 -7.08
C GLY A 55 -12.01 -15.43 -5.54
N THR A 56 -10.89 -14.96 -4.98
CA THR A 56 -10.65 -14.89 -3.54
C THR A 56 -10.95 -13.53 -2.92
N GLY A 57 -11.03 -12.46 -3.71
CA GLY A 57 -11.36 -11.12 -3.23
C GLY A 57 -11.02 -10.01 -4.22
N VAL A 58 -11.21 -8.76 -3.77
CA VAL A 58 -10.79 -7.54 -4.48
C VAL A 58 -9.87 -6.69 -3.61
N VAL A 59 -9.02 -5.91 -4.29
CA VAL A 59 -8.07 -4.97 -3.70
C VAL A 59 -7.95 -3.73 -4.59
N THR A 60 -7.64 -2.59 -3.98
CA THR A 60 -7.35 -1.35 -4.71
C THR A 60 -5.89 -1.34 -5.18
N LEU A 61 -5.69 -1.18 -6.48
CA LEU A 61 -4.40 -0.93 -7.13
C LEU A 61 -4.16 0.58 -7.27
N ILE A 62 -2.89 1.00 -7.20
CA ILE A 62 -2.44 2.33 -7.62
C ILE A 62 -1.58 2.17 -8.87
N ALA A 63 -2.05 2.75 -9.98
CA ALA A 63 -1.37 2.73 -11.27
C ALA A 63 -1.06 4.15 -11.75
N ARG A 64 0.02 4.33 -12.51
CA ARG A 64 0.51 5.64 -12.97
C ARG A 64 0.96 5.62 -14.41
N ASN A 65 0.75 6.74 -15.11
CA ASN A 65 1.28 7.01 -16.44
C ASN A 65 1.03 5.83 -17.42
N GLU A 66 2.08 5.28 -18.02
CA GLU A 66 2.04 4.22 -19.04
C GLU A 66 1.46 2.90 -18.49
N GLN A 67 1.41 2.70 -17.18
CA GLN A 67 0.75 1.53 -16.58
C GLN A 67 -0.75 1.52 -16.89
N LEU A 68 -1.36 2.70 -17.11
CA LEU A 68 -2.78 2.85 -17.44
C LEU A 68 -3.13 2.37 -18.85
N ASP A 69 -2.14 2.11 -19.71
CA ASP A 69 -2.37 1.47 -21.00
C ASP A 69 -2.70 -0.03 -20.84
N THR A 70 -2.29 -0.63 -19.71
CA THR A 70 -2.55 -2.04 -19.36
C THR A 70 -3.62 -2.19 -18.29
N VAL A 71 -3.67 -1.28 -17.31
CA VAL A 71 -4.67 -1.27 -16.23
C VAL A 71 -5.96 -0.62 -16.74
N VAL A 72 -6.72 -1.37 -17.53
CA VAL A 72 -8.00 -0.96 -18.12
C VAL A 72 -9.12 -1.88 -17.65
N GLU A 73 -10.33 -1.33 -17.53
CA GLU A 73 -11.51 -2.07 -17.06
C GLU A 73 -11.77 -3.33 -17.90
N GLY A 74 -12.08 -4.45 -17.23
CA GLY A 74 -12.32 -5.74 -17.86
C GLY A 74 -11.06 -6.53 -18.24
N ALA A 75 -9.88 -5.91 -18.27
CA ALA A 75 -8.64 -6.62 -18.59
C ALA A 75 -8.19 -7.56 -17.47
N THR A 76 -7.50 -8.63 -17.85
CA THR A 76 -6.73 -9.46 -16.90
C THR A 76 -5.25 -9.13 -17.04
N ILE A 77 -4.62 -8.79 -15.92
CA ILE A 77 -3.26 -8.31 -15.86
C ILE A 77 -2.40 -9.20 -14.95
N GLN A 78 -1.11 -9.25 -15.26
CA GLN A 78 -0.07 -9.79 -14.40
C GLN A 78 0.65 -8.62 -13.75
N VAL A 79 0.75 -8.64 -12.43
CA VAL A 79 1.48 -7.67 -11.64
C VAL A 79 2.62 -8.39 -10.94
N MET A 80 3.85 -7.94 -11.16
CA MET A 80 5.05 -8.52 -10.58
C MET A 80 5.75 -7.51 -9.68
N ASN A 81 6.21 -7.99 -8.53
CA ASN A 81 7.02 -7.22 -7.58
C ASN A 81 6.34 -5.91 -7.11
N ALA A 82 5.02 -5.88 -7.00
CA ALA A 82 4.27 -4.71 -6.50
C ALA A 82 4.27 -4.64 -4.98
N LEU A 83 4.19 -3.43 -4.43
CA LEU A 83 4.22 -3.21 -2.98
C LEU A 83 2.80 -3.16 -2.42
N ALA A 84 2.47 -4.10 -1.53
CA ALA A 84 1.24 -4.05 -0.74
C ALA A 84 1.43 -3.05 0.41
N LYS A 85 1.11 -1.78 0.20
CA LYS A 85 1.34 -0.71 1.19
C LYS A 85 0.05 -0.36 1.94
N VAL A 86 0.19 0.06 3.19
CA VAL A 86 -0.91 0.66 3.95
C VAL A 86 -0.87 2.18 3.73
N GLN A 87 -1.94 2.73 3.16
CA GLN A 87 -2.11 4.16 2.94
C GLN A 87 -3.38 4.61 3.65
N ASN A 88 -3.24 5.58 4.56
CA ASN A 88 -4.36 6.07 5.39
C ASN A 88 -5.09 4.92 6.10
N LYS A 89 -4.32 3.99 6.69
CA LYS A 89 -4.80 2.76 7.35
C LYS A 89 -5.40 1.68 6.46
N PHE A 90 -5.50 1.88 5.15
CA PHE A 90 -6.08 0.89 4.24
C PHE A 90 -5.02 0.30 3.30
N LEU A 91 -5.12 -1.01 3.05
CA LEU A 91 -4.21 -1.72 2.16
C LEU A 91 -4.47 -1.33 0.69
N LYS A 92 -3.39 -1.02 -0.04
CA LYS A 92 -3.39 -0.85 -1.49
C LYS A 92 -2.18 -1.55 -2.10
N ILE A 93 -2.31 -2.06 -3.31
CA ILE A 93 -1.15 -2.55 -4.07
C ILE A 93 -0.64 -1.41 -4.95
N ASP A 94 0.56 -0.93 -4.67
CA ASP A 94 1.22 0.12 -5.43
C ASP A 94 2.09 -0.48 -6.54
N ILE A 95 1.75 -0.20 -7.79
CA ILE A 95 2.58 -0.55 -8.95
C ILE A 95 3.66 0.52 -9.06
N ASP A 96 4.71 0.36 -8.26
CA ASP A 96 5.82 1.30 -8.17
C ASP A 96 6.87 1.10 -9.29
N LYS A 97 7.96 1.86 -9.25
CA LYS A 97 9.02 1.83 -10.28
C LYS A 97 9.81 0.51 -10.36
N TRP A 98 9.70 -0.36 -9.36
CA TRP A 98 10.34 -1.68 -9.35
C TRP A 98 9.35 -2.79 -9.70
N SER A 99 8.09 -2.42 -9.90
CA SER A 99 7.02 -3.32 -10.29
C SER A 99 6.95 -3.43 -11.81
N ARG A 100 6.40 -4.54 -12.30
CA ARG A 100 6.06 -4.73 -13.71
C ARG A 100 4.59 -5.08 -13.82
N VAL A 101 3.90 -4.45 -14.77
CA VAL A 101 2.52 -4.78 -15.14
C VAL A 101 2.47 -5.13 -16.62
N THR A 102 1.82 -6.23 -16.96
CA THR A 102 1.62 -6.70 -18.34
C THR A 102 0.24 -7.32 -18.49
N PRO A 103 -0.30 -7.44 -19.71
CA PRO A 103 -1.44 -8.33 -19.96
C PRO A 103 -1.13 -9.74 -19.48
N SER A 104 -2.15 -10.43 -18.97
CA SER A 104 -2.04 -11.80 -18.47
C SER A 104 -2.84 -12.76 -19.36
N ASP A 105 -2.30 -13.96 -19.57
CA ASP A 105 -2.96 -15.08 -20.22
C ASP A 105 -3.85 -15.91 -19.27
N GLN A 106 -3.70 -15.73 -17.95
CA GLN A 106 -4.56 -16.36 -16.95
C GLN A 106 -6.02 -15.93 -17.11
N VAL A 107 -6.93 -16.90 -17.07
CA VAL A 107 -8.37 -16.65 -17.11
C VAL A 107 -8.89 -16.49 -15.69
N ILE A 108 -9.47 -15.32 -15.40
CA ILE A 108 -10.19 -15.04 -14.16
C ILE A 108 -11.68 -14.88 -14.51
N GLU A 109 -12.42 -15.97 -14.36
CA GLU A 109 -13.85 -16.01 -14.70
C GLU A 109 -14.66 -15.10 -13.77
N THR A 110 -14.48 -15.31 -12.47
CA THR A 110 -15.22 -14.63 -11.40
C THR A 110 -14.30 -13.79 -10.53
N VAL A 111 -14.84 -12.67 -10.06
CA VAL A 111 -14.18 -11.80 -9.08
C VAL A 111 -15.08 -11.72 -7.86
N ASN A 112 -14.55 -12.05 -6.70
CA ASN A 112 -15.30 -11.96 -5.44
C ASN A 112 -15.27 -10.52 -4.92
N ALA A 113 -16.19 -9.68 -5.41
CA ALA A 113 -16.30 -8.28 -5.02
C ALA A 113 -16.82 -8.07 -3.59
N GLU A 114 -17.39 -9.09 -2.95
CA GLU A 114 -17.87 -9.02 -1.56
C GLU A 114 -16.71 -9.02 -0.55
N ASN A 115 -15.59 -9.64 -0.91
CA ASN A 115 -14.40 -9.70 -0.07
C ASN A 115 -13.36 -8.64 -0.49
N ASP A 116 -13.53 -7.41 -0.01
CA ASP A 116 -12.65 -6.28 -0.29
C ASP A 116 -11.60 -6.08 0.81
N ILE A 117 -10.38 -6.56 0.58
CA ILE A 117 -9.28 -6.44 1.55
C ILE A 117 -8.77 -5.01 1.68
N SER A 118 -9.09 -4.12 0.73
CA SER A 118 -8.70 -2.71 0.79
C SER A 118 -9.64 -1.86 1.66
N LYS A 119 -10.73 -2.45 2.18
CA LYS A 119 -11.59 -1.83 3.19
C LYS A 119 -11.22 -2.21 4.62
N VAL A 120 -10.26 -3.11 4.81
CA VAL A 120 -9.77 -3.48 6.15
C VAL A 120 -8.88 -2.36 6.70
N GLU A 121 -9.17 -1.93 7.93
CA GLU A 121 -8.37 -0.93 8.65
C GLU A 121 -7.21 -1.60 9.38
N TYR A 122 -5.99 -1.12 9.12
CA TYR A 122 -4.74 -1.60 9.71
C TYR A 122 -4.18 -0.56 10.69
N GLU A 123 -3.63 -1.05 11.80
CA GLU A 123 -2.87 -0.26 12.75
C GLU A 123 -1.38 -0.60 12.69
N LEU A 124 -0.53 0.43 12.86
CA LEU A 124 0.90 0.21 13.00
C LEU A 124 1.17 -0.37 14.40
N VAL A 125 1.71 -1.57 14.45
CA VAL A 125 2.13 -2.19 15.70
C VAL A 125 3.59 -1.82 15.97
N ASP A 126 3.81 -1.05 17.04
CA ASP A 126 5.17 -0.72 17.48
C ASP A 126 5.74 -1.89 18.30
N HIS A 127 6.70 -2.61 17.70
CA HIS A 127 7.42 -3.69 18.36
C HIS A 127 8.63 -3.20 19.19
N SER A 128 8.89 -1.89 19.27
CA SER A 128 10.02 -1.32 20.02
C SER A 128 9.80 -1.25 21.54
N ASN A 129 8.58 -1.47 22.03
CA ASN A 129 8.26 -1.36 23.46
C ASN A 129 7.42 -2.54 24.00
N PRO A 130 8.04 -3.66 24.42
CA PRO A 130 7.34 -4.68 25.19
C PRO A 130 6.92 -4.10 26.56
N LYS A 131 5.62 -3.86 26.75
CA LYS A 131 5.03 -3.18 27.93
C LYS A 131 5.46 -3.80 29.28
N GLY A 132 5.70 -2.93 30.27
CA GLY A 132 5.53 -3.27 31.68
C GLY A 132 6.21 -2.35 32.70
N LYS A 133 5.68 -1.12 32.92
CA LYS A 133 5.84 -0.42 34.22
C LYS A 133 4.58 0.37 34.57
N ASP A 134 4.04 0.04 35.74
CA ASP A 134 2.92 0.72 36.38
C ASP A 134 3.23 2.19 36.68
N ASP A 135 2.50 3.11 36.06
CA ASP A 135 2.49 4.51 36.49
C ASP A 135 1.60 4.67 37.73
N LYS A 136 2.02 4.10 38.87
CA LYS A 136 1.64 4.64 40.19
C LYS A 136 2.42 5.94 40.39
N LYS A 137 1.91 7.05 39.87
CA LYS A 137 2.45 8.38 40.20
C LYS A 137 2.02 8.77 41.61
N GLY A 138 2.81 8.31 42.56
CA GLY A 138 2.76 8.75 43.96
C GLY A 138 3.07 10.23 44.08
N ASN A 139 2.23 10.89 44.85
CA ASN A 139 2.43 12.20 45.47
C ASN A 139 3.82 12.30 46.12
N LYS A 140 4.64 13.26 45.69
CA LYS A 140 5.69 13.88 46.51
C LYS A 140 5.76 15.37 46.19
N GLY A 141 5.26 16.15 47.14
CA GLY A 141 5.26 17.61 47.10
C GLY A 141 6.58 18.25 47.50
N GLY A 142 6.57 19.58 47.37
CA GLY A 142 7.49 20.55 47.96
C GLY A 142 8.83 20.66 47.24
N LYS A 143 9.41 21.85 47.03
CA LYS A 143 9.36 23.08 47.82
C LYS A 143 9.99 24.20 46.97
N GLY A 144 9.40 25.40 46.99
CA GLY A 144 9.86 26.55 46.21
C GLY A 144 11.10 27.27 46.74
N LYS A 145 11.51 28.28 45.95
CA LYS A 145 12.23 29.55 46.23
C LYS A 145 12.85 29.95 44.88
N GLY A 146 12.56 31.08 44.24
CA GLY A 146 12.49 32.45 44.77
C GLY A 146 13.82 33.14 44.43
N GLY A 147 13.79 34.22 43.64
CA GLY A 147 14.90 35.17 43.59
C GLY A 147 15.30 35.67 42.19
N ASP A 148 15.04 36.95 41.98
CA ASP A 148 15.44 37.87 40.91
C ASP A 148 16.91 37.80 40.45
N LYS A 149 17.16 38.09 39.15
CA LYS A 149 17.74 39.37 38.68
C LYS A 149 18.23 39.27 37.22
N LYS A 150 17.74 40.19 36.37
CA LYS A 150 18.47 40.70 35.17
C LYS A 150 19.76 41.39 35.62
N PRO A 151 20.86 41.37 34.84
CA PRO A 151 21.11 42.40 33.80
C PRO A 151 21.67 41.81 32.48
N LYS A 152 21.26 42.32 31.31
CA LYS A 152 21.97 43.29 30.42
C LYS A 152 23.43 42.92 30.08
N GLU A 153 23.67 42.61 28.80
CA GLU A 153 24.33 43.50 27.82
C GLU A 153 23.63 43.37 26.47
#